data_AF-A0A1H7ICB2-F1
#
_entry.id   AF-A0A1H7ICB2-F1
#
_cell.length_a   1.000
_cell.length_b   1.000
_cell.length_c   1.000
_cell.angle_alpha   90.00
_cell.angle_beta   90.00
_cell.angle_gamma   90.00
#
_symmetry.space_group_name_H-M   'P 1'
#
loop_
_entity.id
_entity.type
_entity.pdbx_description
1 polymer ?
#
loop_
_entity_poly.entity_id
_entity_poly.type
_entity_poly.pdbx_seq_one_letter_code
_entity_poly.pdbx_strand_id
1 'polypeptide(L)' 'MTISLRMNDKEEALIREYAKAKNISVSSLFRESVLEKIEDEIDIELYDKAMAEHLKEDQSISFEDMMNELDIEA' A
#
# COMPACT_ATOMS: atom_id res chain seq x y z
N MET A 1 -3.62 23.70 -0.24
CA MET A 1 -4.97 23.10 -0.25
C MET A 1 -5.36 22.80 1.18
N THR A 2 -6.59 23.09 1.56
CA THR A 2 -7.11 22.85 2.92
C THR A 2 -8.33 21.94 2.82
N ILE A 3 -8.38 20.92 3.66
CA ILE A 3 -9.51 19.99 3.77
C ILE A 3 -10.15 20.22 5.14
N SER A 4 -11.44 20.51 5.16
CA SER A 4 -12.21 20.68 6.39
C SER A 4 -13.10 19.45 6.60
N LEU A 5 -12.86 18.73 7.69
CA LEU A 5 -13.64 17.56 8.10
C LEU A 5 -14.45 17.91 9.34
N ARG A 6 -15.75 17.60 9.32
CA ARG A 6 -16.60 17.67 10.51
C ARG A 6 -16.45 16.37 11.28
N MET A 7 -16.20 16.49 12.58
CA MET A 7 -16.03 15.39 13.51
C MET A 7 -16.66 15.76 14.84
N ASN A 8 -17.04 14.76 15.63
CA ASN A 8 -17.46 14.99 17.01
C ASN A 8 -16.24 15.05 17.95
N ASP A 9 -16.43 15.56 19.16
CA ASP A 9 -15.36 15.77 20.13
C ASP A 9 -14.59 14.48 20.47
N LYS A 10 -15.25 13.32 20.44
CA LYS A 10 -14.61 12.03 20.73
C LYS A 10 -13.71 11.56 19.60
N GLU A 11 -14.16 11.71 18.35
CA GLU A 11 -13.38 11.41 17.16
C GLU A 11 -12.14 12.30 17.09
N GLU A 12 -12.30 13.60 17.31
CA GLU A 12 -11.19 14.54 17.30
C GLU A 12 -10.15 14.19 18.38
N ALA A 13 -10.60 13.92 19.61
CA ALA A 13 -9.71 13.55 20.71
C ALA A 13 -8.93 12.27 20.40
N LEU A 14 -9.60 11.25 19.87
CA LEU A 14 -8.98 9.98 19.50
C LEU A 14 -7.90 10.15 18.43
N ILE A 15 -8.23 10.87 17.35
CA ILE A 15 -7.30 11.11 16.23
C ILE A 15 -6.07 11.89 16.69
N ARG A 16 -6.26 12.91 17.53
CA ARG A 16 -5.17 13.72 18.08
C ARG A 16 -4.24 12.91 18.99
N GLU A 17 -4.79 12.12 19.90
CA GLU A 17 -3.98 11.29 20.79
C GLU A 17 -3.24 10.19 20.02
N TYR A 18 -3.85 9.60 18.99
CA TYR A 18 -3.18 8.64 18.12
C TYR A 18 -2.00 9.28 17.36
N ALA A 19 -2.21 10.42 16.71
CA ALA A 19 -1.16 11.14 15.99
C ALA A 19 0.00 11.52 16.93
N LYS A 20 -0.32 11.98 18.14
CA LYS A 20 0.66 12.28 19.19
C LYS A 20 1.43 11.05 19.64
N ALA A 21 0.77 9.92 19.86
CA ALA A 21 1.42 8.66 20.23
C ALA A 21 2.38 8.15 19.14
N LYS A 22 2.07 8.44 17.88
CA LYS A 22 2.92 8.13 16.72
C LYS A 22 3.95 9.21 16.39
N ASN A 23 3.96 10.31 17.15
CA ASN A 23 4.83 11.47 16.93
C ASN A 23 4.72 12.05 15.50
N ILE A 24 3.49 12.09 14.95
CA ILE A 24 3.18 12.67 13.64
C ILE A 24 2.09 13.73 13.77
N SER A 25 1.97 14.58 12.75
CA SER A 25 0.86 15.55 12.70
C SER A 25 -0.45 14.88 12.29
N VAL A 26 -1.58 15.45 12.72
CA VAL A 26 -2.92 15.01 12.25
C VAL A 26 -3.00 15.07 10.72
N SER A 27 -2.43 16.11 10.10
CA SER A 27 -2.38 16.23 8.64
C SER A 27 -1.54 15.15 7.96
N SER A 28 -0.46 14.69 8.60
CA SER A 28 0.36 13.58 8.11
C SER A 28 -0.42 12.29 8.19
N LEU A 29 -1.02 12.00 9.34
CA LEU A 29 -1.88 10.83 9.54
C LEU A 29 -2.97 10.74 8.47
N PHE A 30 -3.74 11.82 8.27
CA PHE A 30 -4.79 11.82 7.24
C PHE A 30 -4.24 11.62 5.83
N ARG A 31 -3.12 12.27 5.49
CA ARG A 31 -2.52 12.13 4.16
C ARG A 31 -2.05 10.71 3.91
N GLU A 32 -1.30 10.15 4.85
CA GLU A 32 -0.74 8.80 4.76
C GLU A 32 -1.86 7.78 4.68
N SER A 33 -2.84 7.82 5.60
CA SER A 33 -3.94 6.86 5.60
C SER A 33 -4.82 6.93 4.35
N VAL A 34 -5.03 8.11 3.77
CA VAL A 34 -5.80 8.24 2.52
C VAL A 34 -5.00 7.69 1.33
N LEU A 35 -3.71 7.98 1.25
CA LEU A 35 -2.85 7.46 0.17
C LEU A 35 -2.72 5.94 0.26
N GLU A 36 -2.45 5.40 1.45
CA GLU A 36 -2.38 3.96 1.71
C GLU A 36 -3.67 3.25 1.27
N LYS A 37 -4.85 3.81 1.60
CA LYS A 37 -6.12 3.22 1.16
C LYS A 37 -6.30 3.20 -0.37
N ILE A 38 -5.81 4.24 -1.05
CA ILE A 38 -5.84 4.33 -2.52
C ILE A 38 -4.86 3.32 -3.13
N GLU A 39 -3.65 3.22 -2.58
CA GLU A 39 -2.61 2.28 -3.00
C GLU A 39 -3.09 0.84 -2.83
N ASP A 40 -3.68 0.48 -1.68
CA ASP A 40 -4.26 -0.85 -1.43
C ASP A 40 -5.28 -1.26 -2.51
N GLU A 41 -6.13 -0.32 -2.95
CA GLU A 41 -7.14 -0.59 -3.98
C GLU A 41 -6.50 -0.81 -5.36
N ILE A 42 -5.51 0.02 -5.71
CA ILE A 42 -4.76 -0.12 -6.96
C ILE A 42 -3.96 -1.42 -6.98
N ASP A 43 -3.31 -1.77 -5.87
CA ASP A 43 -2.48 -2.96 -5.75
C ASP A 43 -3.31 -4.24 -5.89
N ILE A 44 -4.52 -4.28 -5.31
CA ILE A 44 -5.44 -5.41 -5.48
C ILE A 44 -5.85 -5.56 -6.96
N GLU A 45 -6.26 -4.46 -7.61
CA GLU A 45 -6.65 -4.51 -9.03
C GLU A 45 -5.49 -4.94 -9.93
N LEU A 46 -4.29 -4.44 -9.65
CA LEU A 46 -3.08 -4.79 -10.39
C LEU A 46 -2.72 -6.27 -10.19
N TYR A 47 -2.79 -6.76 -8.94
CA TYR A 47 -2.59 -8.16 -8.63
C TYR A 47 -3.58 -9.04 -9.39
N ASP A 48 -4.88 -8.77 -9.31
CA ASP A 48 -5.91 -9.59 -9.96
C ASP A 48 -5.68 -9.68 -11.47
N LYS A 49 -5.29 -8.56 -12.09
CA LYS A 49 -4.95 -8.53 -13.52
C LYS A 49 -3.71 -9.37 -13.82
N ALA A 50 -2.61 -9.15 -13.11
CA ALA A 50 -1.36 -9.89 -13.31
C ALA A 50 -1.57 -11.38 -13.08
N MET A 51 -2.38 -11.75 -12.09
CA MET A 51 -2.70 -13.14 -11.80
C MET A 51 -3.54 -13.77 -12.91
N ALA A 52 -4.55 -13.07 -13.40
CA ALA A 52 -5.36 -13.55 -14.51
C ALA A 52 -4.55 -13.73 -15.81
N GLU A 53 -3.51 -12.91 -16.03
CA GLU A 53 -2.58 -13.05 -17.16
C GLU A 53 -1.68 -14.28 -16.97
N HIS A 54 -1.07 -14.44 -15.80
CA HIS A 54 -0.22 -15.60 -15.51
C HIS A 54 -0.99 -16.93 -15.49
N LEU A 55 -2.24 -16.96 -15.02
CA LEU A 55 -3.05 -18.19 -15.08
C LEU A 55 -3.42 -18.60 -16.50
N LYS A 56 -3.42 -17.67 -17.46
CA LYS A 56 -3.60 -17.98 -18.88
C LYS A 56 -2.31 -18.51 -19.52
N GLU A 57 -1.17 -17.97 -19.10
CA GLU A 57 0.14 -18.35 -19.59
C GLU A 57 1.16 -18.25 -18.46
N ASP A 58 1.51 -19.40 -17.87
CA ASP A 58 2.52 -19.47 -16.83
C ASP A 58 3.92 -19.38 -17.46
N GLN A 59 4.60 -18.28 -17.18
CA GLN A 59 5.96 -18.00 -17.62
C GLN A 59 6.97 -18.15 -16.47
N SER A 60 6.60 -18.83 -15.39
CA SER A 60 7.51 -19.13 -14.28
C SER A 60 8.63 -20.03 -14.74
N ILE A 61 9.84 -19.68 -14.34
CA ILE A 61 11.05 -20.49 -14.53
C ILE A 61 11.51 -21.04 -13.17
N SER A 62 12.33 -22.08 -13.20
CA SER A 62 12.92 -22.59 -11.96
C SER A 62 13.89 -21.56 -11.37
N PHE A 63 14.19 -21.70 -10.07
CA PHE A 63 15.20 -20.84 -9.44
C PHE A 63 16.56 -20.96 -10.14
N GLU A 64 16.94 -22.16 -10.59
CA GLU A 64 18.18 -22.39 -11.34
C GLU A 64 18.17 -21.65 -12.68
N ASP A 65 17.08 -21.77 -13.44
CA ASP A 65 16.92 -21.06 -14.72
C ASP A 65 16.95 -19.53 -14.52
N MET A 66 16.32 -19.02 -13.45
CA MET A 66 16.36 -17.59 -13.10
C MET A 66 17.79 -17.12 -12.80
N MET A 67 18.56 -17.89 -12.04
CA MET A 67 19.96 -17.55 -11.74
C MET A 67 20.82 -17.55 -13.00
N ASN A 68 20.59 -18.51 -13.91
CA ASN A 68 21.22 -18.56 -15.21
C ASN A 68 20.86 -17.34 -16.09
N GLU A 69 19.60 -16.92 -16.12
CA GLU A 69 19.15 -15.74 -16.87
C GLU A 69 19.74 -14.43 -16.34
N LEU A 70 19.94 -14.32 -15.02
CA LEU A 70 20.49 -13.14 -14.35
C LEU A 70 22.02 -13.10 -14.31
N ASP A 71 22.70 -14.12 -14.87
CA ASP A 71 24.17 -14.27 -14.84
C ASP A 71 24.74 -14.25 -13.40
N ILE A 72 24.00 -14.86 -12.46
CA ILE A 72 24.42 -14.99 -11.07
C ILE A 72 24.88 -16.43 -10.85
N GLU A 73 26.18 -16.62 -10.67
CA GLU A 73 26.75 -17.92 -10.27
C GLU A 73 26.31 -18.24 -8.83
N ALA A 74 25.71 -19.42 -8.63
CA ALA A 74 25.29 -19.93 -7.33
C ALA A 74 26.46 -20.47 -6.49
#